data_AF-B7FSW5-F1
#
_entry.id   AF-B7FSW5-F1
#
_cell.length_a   1.000
_cell.length_b   1.000
_cell.length_c   1.000
_cell.angle_alpha   90.00
_cell.angle_beta   90.00
_cell.angle_gamma   90.00
#
_symmetry.space_group_name_H-M   'P 1'
#
loop_
_entity.id
_entity.type
_entity.pdbx_description
1 polymer ?
#
loop_
_entity_poly.entity_id
_entity_poly.type
_entity_poly.pdbx_seq_one_letter_code
_entity_poly.pdbx_strand_id
1 'polypeptide(L)'
;MSLRLAVSRSPVSVGARALSTQTTQAVSKLRNVLEEYRQANYTQELPSRFKKDIVRAASQDRESIIALQDVQRVLQNIGADNRLTSEEIRSIFQEIGNKSGEMTVQHFMQIL
;
A
#
# COMPACT_ATOMS: atom_id res chain seq x y z
N MET A 1 -34.12 5.54 10.38
CA MET A 1 -33.05 5.41 11.39
C MET A 1 -31.76 5.04 10.66
N SER A 2 -30.89 6.01 10.36
CA SER A 2 -29.66 5.77 9.61
C SER A 2 -28.48 5.66 10.56
N LEU A 3 -28.02 4.44 10.80
CA LEU A 3 -26.77 4.17 11.53
C LEU A 3 -25.59 4.56 10.64
N ARG A 4 -24.92 5.65 10.98
CA ARG A 4 -23.60 5.99 10.41
C ARG A 4 -22.57 5.10 11.10
N LEU A 5 -21.99 4.13 10.38
CA LEU A 5 -20.80 3.44 10.84
C LEU A 5 -19.66 4.45 10.98
N ALA A 6 -19.22 4.67 12.21
CA ALA A 6 -17.96 5.33 12.49
C ALA A 6 -16.83 4.37 12.08
N VAL A 7 -16.21 4.63 10.92
CA VAL A 7 -14.96 3.98 10.54
C VAL A 7 -13.88 4.46 11.50
N SER A 8 -13.52 3.62 12.46
CA SER A 8 -12.38 3.85 13.35
C SER A 8 -11.10 3.73 12.51
N ARG A 9 -10.54 4.87 12.10
CA ARG A 9 -9.25 4.93 11.41
C ARG A 9 -8.15 4.83 12.47
N SER A 10 -7.64 3.62 12.69
CA SER A 10 -6.40 3.43 13.43
C SER A 10 -5.25 4.14 12.68
N PRO A 11 -4.46 5.00 13.33
CA PRO A 11 -3.29 5.61 12.69
C PRO A 11 -2.31 4.49 12.33
N VAL A 12 -1.82 4.50 11.10
CA VAL A 12 -0.82 3.55 10.64
C VAL A 12 0.51 3.93 11.28
N SER A 13 0.89 3.24 12.34
CA SER A 13 2.18 3.44 13.02
C SER A 13 3.27 2.68 12.27
N VAL A 14 3.90 3.33 11.29
CA VAL A 14 5.15 2.86 10.68
C VAL A 14 6.29 3.65 11.31
N GLY A 15 6.94 3.08 12.33
CA GLY A 15 8.19 3.57 12.92
C GLY A 15 8.19 5.01 13.47
N ALA A 16 7.94 5.16 14.78
CA ALA A 16 8.29 6.32 15.65
C ALA A 16 7.89 7.75 15.23
N ARG A 17 7.40 8.01 14.01
CA ARG A 17 6.94 9.32 13.53
C ARG A 17 5.49 9.20 13.06
N ALA A 18 4.64 10.11 13.53
CA ALA A 18 3.29 10.21 13.03
C ALA A 18 3.34 10.65 11.55
N LEU A 19 2.63 9.92 10.68
CA LEU A 19 2.46 10.29 9.27
C LEU A 19 1.68 11.60 9.15
N SER A 20 1.95 12.35 8.09
CA SER A 20 1.12 13.50 7.73
C SER A 20 -0.31 13.05 7.42
N THR A 21 -1.27 13.98 7.51
CA THR A 21 -2.67 13.72 7.14
C THR A 21 -2.78 13.27 5.69
N GLN A 22 -2.01 13.89 4.78
CA GLN A 22 -1.99 13.55 3.36
C GLN A 22 -1.50 12.12 3.15
N THR A 23 -0.37 11.74 3.75
CA THR A 23 0.17 10.39 3.60
C THR A 23 -0.69 9.34 4.28
N THR A 24 -1.31 9.67 5.42
CA THR A 24 -2.30 8.77 6.05
C THR A 24 -3.48 8.48 5.11
N GLN A 25 -3.97 9.50 4.40
CA GLN A 25 -5.02 9.32 3.40
C GLN A 25 -4.54 8.51 2.20
N ALA A 26 -3.34 8.77 1.69
CA ALA A 26 -2.74 8.00 0.59
C ALA A 26 -2.54 6.52 0.95
N VAL A 27 -1.99 6.24 2.14
CA VAL A 27 -1.85 4.87 2.68
C VAL A 27 -3.22 4.19 2.80
N SER A 28 -4.23 4.90 3.30
CA SER A 28 -5.59 4.36 3.40
C SER A 28 -6.19 4.05 2.02
N LYS A 29 -5.97 4.88 1.01
CA LYS A 29 -6.41 4.62 -0.36
C LYS A 29 -5.72 3.39 -0.95
N LEU A 30 -4.39 3.30 -0.78
CA LEU A 30 -3.60 2.16 -1.26
C LEU A 30 -4.10 0.86 -0.63
N ARG A 31 -4.32 0.85 0.69
CA ARG A 31 -4.90 -0.30 1.40
C ARG A 31 -6.25 -0.71 0.85
N ASN A 32 -7.16 0.25 0.67
CA ASN A 32 -8.51 -0.05 0.19
C ASN A 32 -8.48 -0.67 -1.21
N VAL A 33 -7.68 -0.12 -2.12
CA VAL A 33 -7.52 -0.65 -3.48
C VAL A 33 -7.00 -2.09 -3.47
N LEU A 34 -5.95 -2.34 -2.67
CA LEU A 34 -5.34 -3.65 -2.56
C LEU A 34 -6.27 -4.67 -1.88
N GLU A 35 -7.06 -4.23 -0.90
CA GLU A 35 -8.06 -5.06 -0.21
C GLU A 35 -9.25 -5.38 -1.12
N GLU A 36 -9.74 -4.42 -1.92
CA GLU A 36 -10.75 -4.66 -2.97
C GLU A 36 -10.26 -5.71 -3.97
N TYR A 37 -9.01 -5.58 -4.44
CA TYR A 37 -8.40 -6.55 -5.35
C TYR A 37 -8.25 -7.94 -4.69
N ARG A 38 -7.83 -7.98 -3.42
CA ARG A 38 -7.75 -9.23 -2.64
C ARG A 38 -9.11 -9.91 -2.54
N GLN A 39 -10.15 -9.15 -2.21
CA GLN A 39 -11.51 -9.66 -2.08
C GLN A 39 -12.10 -10.15 -3.41
N ALA A 40 -11.68 -9.61 -4.54
CA ALA A 40 -12.15 -10.08 -5.84
C ALA A 40 -11.38 -11.32 -6.35
N ASN A 41 -10.08 -11.42 -6.06
CA ASN A 41 -9.19 -12.39 -6.73
C ASN A 41 -8.62 -13.48 -5.82
N TYR A 42 -8.70 -13.32 -4.49
CA TYR A 42 -8.11 -14.23 -3.49
C TYR A 42 -9.15 -14.69 -2.45
N THR A 43 -10.43 -14.77 -2.82
CA THR A 43 -11.54 -15.16 -1.93
C THR A 43 -11.36 -16.52 -1.28
N GLN A 44 -10.70 -17.45 -1.97
CA GLN A 44 -10.50 -18.83 -1.52
C GLN A 44 -9.06 -19.11 -1.04
N GLU A 45 -8.20 -18.10 -0.98
CA GLU A 45 -6.79 -18.27 -0.61
C GLU A 45 -6.44 -17.66 0.74
N LEU A 46 -5.38 -18.18 1.36
CA LEU A 46 -4.84 -17.63 2.60
C LEU A 46 -4.37 -16.17 2.37
N PRO A 47 -4.62 -15.24 3.30
CA PRO A 47 -4.12 -13.86 3.21
C PRO A 47 -2.60 -13.74 2.98
N SER A 48 -1.84 -14.76 3.37
CA SER A 48 -0.40 -14.84 3.16
C SER A 48 0.01 -14.97 1.70
N ARG A 49 -0.80 -15.61 0.85
CA ARG A 49 -0.50 -15.73 -0.59
C ARG A 49 -0.64 -14.40 -1.31
N PHE A 50 -1.74 -13.69 -1.06
CA PHE A 50 -1.95 -12.33 -1.55
C PHE A 50 -0.75 -11.41 -1.25
N LYS A 51 -0.31 -11.36 0.01
CA LYS A 51 0.83 -10.50 0.38
C LYS A 51 2.11 -10.89 -0.35
N LYS A 52 2.39 -12.19 -0.49
CA LYS A 52 3.56 -12.69 -1.24
C LYS A 52 3.50 -12.29 -2.71
N ASP A 53 2.35 -12.46 -3.34
CA ASP A 53 2.19 -12.16 -4.77
C ASP A 53 2.31 -10.65 -5.04
N ILE A 54 1.72 -9.81 -4.18
CA ILE A 54 1.87 -8.35 -4.27
C ILE A 54 3.31 -7.90 -4.01
N VAL A 55 3.98 -8.43 -2.98
CA VAL A 55 5.40 -8.12 -2.71
C VAL A 55 6.28 -8.56 -3.87
N ARG A 56 6.08 -9.76 -4.40
CA ARG A 56 6.84 -10.28 -5.54
C ARG A 56 6.66 -9.40 -6.77
N ALA A 57 5.42 -8.97 -7.04
CA ALA A 57 5.14 -8.06 -8.15
C ALA A 57 5.80 -6.68 -7.95
N ALA A 58 5.88 -6.20 -6.70
CA ALA A 58 6.48 -4.92 -6.35
C ALA A 58 8.01 -4.95 -6.21
N SER A 59 8.64 -6.10 -5.97
CA SER A 59 10.08 -6.15 -5.71
C SER A 59 10.93 -6.47 -6.94
N GLN A 60 10.31 -6.98 -8.03
CA GLN A 60 11.00 -7.29 -9.30
C GLN A 60 12.36 -7.99 -9.11
N ASP A 61 12.38 -9.06 -8.33
CA ASP A 61 13.58 -9.85 -8.01
C ASP A 61 14.64 -9.13 -7.15
N ARG A 62 14.40 -7.88 -6.72
CA ARG A 62 15.12 -7.24 -5.62
C ARG A 62 14.55 -7.81 -4.32
N GLU A 63 15.38 -8.49 -3.53
CA GLU A 63 14.87 -9.27 -2.39
C GLU A 63 14.34 -8.39 -1.24
N SER A 64 14.78 -7.13 -1.13
CA SER A 64 14.55 -6.34 0.09
C SER A 64 14.05 -4.91 -0.14
N ILE A 65 14.01 -4.43 -1.39
CA ILE A 65 13.72 -3.03 -1.73
C ILE A 65 12.63 -2.95 -2.78
N ILE A 66 11.70 -2.02 -2.59
CA ILE A 66 10.63 -1.66 -3.51
C ILE A 66 10.83 -0.20 -3.89
N ALA A 67 10.78 0.13 -5.18
CA ALA A 67 10.79 1.52 -5.65
C ALA A 67 9.37 2.01 -5.93
N LEU A 68 9.22 3.34 -5.99
CA LEU A 68 7.93 3.99 -6.32
C LEU A 68 7.31 3.44 -7.61
N GLN A 69 8.12 3.29 -8.66
CA GLN A 69 7.68 2.80 -9.97
C GLN A 69 7.16 1.37 -9.90
N ASP A 70 7.66 0.57 -8.97
CA ASP A 70 7.22 -0.81 -8.83
C ASP A 70 5.81 -0.88 -8.24
N VAL A 71 5.47 -0.01 -7.29
CA VAL A 71 4.10 0.13 -6.78
C VAL A 71 3.15 0.64 -7.86
N GLN A 72 3.58 1.61 -8.68
CA GLN A 72 2.79 2.08 -9.83
C GLN A 72 2.50 0.93 -10.81
N ARG A 73 3.50 0.10 -11.08
CA ARG A 73 3.33 -1.08 -11.94
C ARG A 73 2.38 -2.10 -11.34
N VAL A 74 2.44 -2.35 -10.02
CA VAL A 74 1.46 -3.22 -9.35
C VAL A 74 0.05 -2.67 -9.54
N LEU A 75 -0.17 -1.38 -9.31
CA LEU A 75 -1.47 -0.74 -9.51
C LEU A 75 -1.95 -0.88 -10.96
N GLN A 76 -1.06 -0.70 -11.93
CA GLN A 76 -1.38 -0.92 -13.35
C GLN A 76 -1.78 -2.38 -13.63
N ASN A 77 -1.02 -3.35 -13.12
CA ASN A 77 -1.27 -4.77 -13.34
C ASN A 77 -2.60 -5.25 -12.77
N ILE A 78 -3.08 -4.63 -11.68
CA ILE A 78 -4.38 -4.95 -11.06
C ILE A 78 -5.52 -4.07 -11.60
N GLY A 79 -5.26 -3.20 -12.58
CA GLY A 79 -6.27 -2.30 -13.17
C GLY A 79 -6.70 -1.13 -12.28
N ALA A 80 -5.80 -0.65 -11.42
CA ALA A 80 -6.04 0.40 -10.43
C ALA A 80 -5.07 1.59 -10.55
N ASP A 81 -4.44 1.79 -11.70
CA ASP A 81 -3.50 2.88 -11.99
C ASP A 81 -4.10 4.29 -11.86
N ASN A 82 -5.42 4.42 -12.01
CA ASN A 82 -6.15 5.68 -11.84
C ASN A 82 -6.64 5.95 -10.39
N ARG A 83 -6.38 5.04 -9.44
CA ARG A 83 -6.93 5.13 -8.07
C ARG A 83 -6.06 5.94 -7.12
N LEU A 84 -4.76 6.04 -7.41
CA LEU A 84 -3.81 6.85 -6.67
C LEU A 84 -3.00 7.70 -7.63
N THR A 85 -2.81 8.98 -7.29
CA THR A 85 -1.94 9.86 -8.08
C THR A 85 -0.46 9.56 -7.83
N SER A 86 0.40 9.97 -8.76
CA SER A 86 1.85 9.86 -8.57
C SER A 86 2.35 10.64 -7.34
N GLU A 87 1.69 11.73 -6.97
CA GLU A 87 2.02 12.52 -5.78
C GLU A 87 1.63 11.81 -4.49
N GLU A 88 0.47 11.13 -4.46
CA GLU A 88 0.05 10.32 -3.32
C GLU A 88 0.99 9.14 -3.09
N ILE A 89 1.42 8.45 -4.15
CA ILE A 89 2.42 7.39 -4.01
C ILE A 89 3.75 7.98 -3.56
N ARG A 90 4.18 9.10 -4.12
CA ARG A 90 5.42 9.79 -3.71
C ARG A 90 5.40 10.17 -2.23
N SER A 91 4.30 10.68 -1.70
CA SER A 91 4.21 11.09 -0.30
C SER A 91 4.40 9.90 0.65
N ILE A 92 3.86 8.72 0.29
CA ILE A 92 4.09 7.48 1.02
C ILE A 92 5.58 7.14 1.07
N PHE A 93 6.28 7.18 -0.07
CA PHE A 93 7.71 6.86 -0.11
C PHE A 93 8.59 7.90 0.60
N GLN A 94 8.20 9.18 0.60
CA GLN A 94 8.94 10.22 1.31
C GLN A 94 8.86 10.08 2.83
N GLU A 95 7.74 9.59 3.37
CA GLU A 95 7.54 9.49 4.82
C GLU A 95 7.85 8.10 5.39
N ILE A 96 7.65 7.03 4.62
CA ILE A 96 7.84 5.63 5.07
C ILE A 96 9.13 5.03 4.48
N GLY A 97 9.57 5.53 3.34
CA GLY A 97 10.77 5.08 2.65
C GLY A 97 12.04 5.81 3.08
N ASN A 98 13.09 5.67 2.26
CA ASN A 98 14.38 6.33 2.42
C ASN A 98 14.47 7.57 1.52
N LYS A 99 15.57 8.33 1.67
CA LYS A 99 15.83 9.55 0.87
C LYS A 99 16.03 9.27 -0.63
N SER A 100 16.24 8.01 -1.02
CA SER A 100 16.40 7.59 -2.41
C SER A 100 15.06 7.30 -3.11
N GLY A 101 13.93 7.43 -2.41
CA GLY A 101 12.61 7.11 -2.97
C GLY A 101 12.34 5.61 -3.01
N GLU A 102 12.97 4.86 -2.12
CA GLU A 102 12.82 3.42 -1.99
C GLU A 102 12.24 3.06 -0.62
N MET A 103 11.59 1.91 -0.53
CA MET A 103 11.00 1.39 0.70
C MET A 103 11.43 -0.05 0.90
N THR A 104 11.67 -0.45 2.14
CA THR A 104 11.95 -1.87 2.44
C THR A 104 10.68 -2.70 2.26
N VAL A 105 10.86 -3.96 1.86
CA VAL A 105 9.74 -4.93 1.81
C VAL A 105 9.02 -5.02 3.16
N GLN A 106 9.76 -4.89 4.28
CA GLN A 106 9.17 -4.91 5.62
C GLN A 106 8.21 -3.73 5.86
N HIS A 107 8.59 -2.50 5.50
CA HIS A 107 7.68 -1.35 5.62
C HIS A 107 6.49 -1.48 4.68
N PHE A 108 6.70 -1.98 3.47
CA PHE A 108 5.60 -2.21 2.54
C PHE A 108 4.62 -3.28 3.07
N MET A 109 5.11 -4.34 3.70
CA MET A 109 4.30 -5.36 4.36
C MET A 109 3.51 -4.83 5.57
N GLN A 110 3.94 -3.73 6.19
CA GLN A 110 3.16 -3.03 7.23
C GLN A 110 2.03 -2.19 6.63
N ILE A 111 2.15 -1.81 5.36
CA ILE A 111 1.09 -1.14 4.61
C ILE A 111 0.03 -2.16 4.16
N LEU A 112 0.42 -3.36 3.71
CA LEU A 112 -0.50 -4.46 3.34
C LEU A 112 -1.22 -5.08 4.54
#